data_AF-A0A3S4L3J0-F1
#
_entry.id   AF-A0A3S4L3J0-F1
#
_cell.length_a   1.000
_cell.length_b   1.000
_cell.length_c   1.000
_cell.angle_alpha   90.00
_cell.angle_beta   90.00
_cell.angle_gamma   90.00
#
_symmetry.space_group_name_H-M   'P 1'
#
loop_
_entity.id
_entity.type
_entity.pdbx_description
1 polymer ?
#
loop_
_entity_poly.entity_id
_entity_poly.type
_entity_poly.pdbx_seq_one_letter_code
_entity_poly.pdbx_strand_id
1 'polypeptide(L)' 'MPDFAKNFQSLKDSGVIPDIQENMLPPNVHDVISNLSPDEITVLKKIAESTGSHLTLHNKDYHFAVCGL' A
#
# COMPACT_ATOMS: atom_id res chain seq x y z
N MET A 1 10.49 -13.78 8.52
CA MET A 1 9.14 -14.31 8.77
C MET A 1 8.17 -13.42 8.01
N PRO A 2 7.10 -13.99 7.42
CA PRO A 2 6.02 -13.20 6.86
C PRO A 2 5.38 -12.41 8.01
N ASP A 3 5.39 -11.09 7.93
CA ASP A 3 4.90 -10.22 8.98
C ASP A 3 3.99 -9.16 8.36
N PHE A 4 2.74 -9.58 8.12
CA PHE A 4 1.72 -8.76 7.49
C PHE A 4 1.59 -7.40 8.16
N ALA A 5 1.39 -7.39 9.49
CA ALA A 5 1.12 -6.17 10.24
C ALA A 5 2.28 -5.18 10.12
N LYS A 6 3.52 -5.66 10.24
CA LYS A 6 4.71 -4.82 10.08
C LYS A 6 4.83 -4.26 8.66
N ASN A 7 4.63 -5.10 7.64
CA ASN A 7 4.76 -4.68 6.25
C ASN A 7 3.62 -3.72 5.85
N PHE A 8 2.38 -4.03 6.23
CA PHE A 8 1.20 -3.22 6.00
C PHE A 8 1.35 -1.83 6.62
N GLN A 9 1.73 -1.75 7.90
CA GLN A 9 1.97 -0.48 8.58
C GLN A 9 3.08 0.32 7.88
N SER A 10 4.18 -0.33 7.50
CA SER A 10 5.29 0.34 6.81
C SER A 10 4.89 0.96 5.47
N LEU A 11 4.06 0.26 4.70
CA LEU A 11 3.55 0.72 3.41
C LEU A 11 2.49 1.82 3.58
N LYS A 12 1.65 1.72 4.61
CA LYS A 12 0.65 2.73 4.99
C LYS A 12 1.31 4.05 5.42
N ASP A 13 2.30 3.98 6.30
CA ASP A 13 3.07 5.16 6.77
C ASP A 13 3.80 5.87 5.63
N SER A 14 4.17 5.12 4.59
CA SER A 14 4.89 5.65 3.43
C SER A 14 3.95 6.11 2.30
N GLY A 15 2.63 6.09 2.53
CA GLY A 15 1.63 6.50 1.54
C GLY A 15 1.51 5.60 0.32
N VAL A 16 2.09 4.39 0.36
CA VAL A 16 1.99 3.40 -0.72
C VAL A 16 0.57 2.81 -0.76
N ILE A 17 0.02 2.53 0.41
CA ILE A 17 -1.36 2.05 0.57
C ILE A 17 -2.19 3.21 1.13
N PRO A 18 -3.39 3.48 0.58
CA PRO A 18 -4.30 4.49 1.13
C PRO A 18 -4.72 4.16 2.57
N ASP A 19 -5.34 5.10 3.27
CA ASP A 19 -5.84 4.89 4.63
C ASP A 19 -7.06 3.97 4.64
N ILE A 20 -6.79 2.67 4.51
CA ILE A 20 -7.77 1.59 4.55
C ILE A 20 -7.52 0.72 5.78
N GLN A 21 -8.58 0.06 6.23
CA GLN A 21 -8.51 -0.94 7.29
C GLN A 21 -8.03 -2.26 6.70
N GLU A 22 -7.20 -2.99 7.45
CA GLU A 22 -6.62 -4.28 7.04
C GLU A 22 -7.69 -5.29 6.62
N ASN A 23 -8.81 -5.33 7.32
CA ASN A 23 -9.94 -6.22 7.06
C ASN A 23 -10.68 -5.95 5.73
N MET A 24 -10.45 -4.80 5.08
CA MET A 24 -11.01 -4.48 3.76
C MET A 24 -10.16 -5.05 2.62
N LEU A 25 -8.95 -5.52 2.91
CA LEU A 25 -8.11 -6.15 1.92
C LEU A 25 -8.53 -7.60 1.68
N PRO A 26 -8.65 -8.04 0.41
CA PRO A 26 -8.92 -9.43 0.12
C PRO A 26 -7.72 -10.32 0.50
N PRO A 27 -7.95 -11.63 0.78
CA PRO A 27 -6.93 -12.52 1.34
C PRO A 27 -5.65 -12.64 0.50
N ASN A 28 -5.77 -12.57 -0.82
CA ASN A 28 -4.62 -12.59 -1.73
C ASN A 28 -3.71 -11.37 -1.56
N VAL A 29 -4.26 -10.20 -1.21
CA VAL A 29 -3.46 -9.00 -0.95
C VAL A 29 -2.77 -9.10 0.41
N HIS A 30 -3.43 -9.71 1.40
CA HIS A 30 -2.80 -10.06 2.68
C HIS A 30 -1.57 -10.95 2.49
N ASP A 31 -1.70 -12.00 1.69
CA ASP A 31 -0.59 -12.92 1.41
C ASP A 31 0.57 -12.24 0.69
N VAL A 32 0.28 -11.38 -0.29
CA VAL A 32 1.32 -10.62 -0.99
C VAL A 32 2.07 -9.72 -0.02
N ILE A 33 1.36 -8.92 0.78
CA ILE A 33 1.98 -7.98 1.73
C ILE A 33 2.78 -8.73 2.81
N SER A 34 2.27 -9.86 3.27
CA SER A 34 2.97 -10.72 4.25
C SER A 34 4.31 -11.21 3.73
N ASN A 35 4.39 -11.55 2.45
CA ASN A 35 5.56 -12.17 1.84
C ASN A 35 6.56 -11.20 1.20
N LEU A 36 6.28 -9.89 1.25
CA LEU A 36 7.21 -8.88 0.73
C LEU A 36 8.53 -8.91 1.50
N SER A 37 9.62 -8.92 0.74
CA SER A 37 10.96 -8.75 1.25
C SER A 37 11.25 -7.29 1.63
N PRO A 38 12.22 -7.02 2.51
CA PRO A 38 12.62 -5.66 2.87
C PRO A 38 13.04 -4.80 1.67
N ASP A 39 13.66 -5.40 0.66
CA ASP A 39 14.11 -4.72 -0.55
C ASP A 39 12.92 -4.30 -1.42
N GLU A 40 11.92 -5.17 -1.59
CA GLU A 40 10.68 -4.86 -2.31
C GLU A 40 9.90 -3.74 -1.62
N ILE A 41 9.81 -3.77 -0.29
CA ILE A 41 9.19 -2.69 0.50
C ILE A 41 9.93 -1.37 0.23
N THR A 42 11.26 -1.39 0.23
CA THR A 42 12.07 -0.19 -0.04
C THR A 42 11.82 0.37 -1.43
N VAL A 43 11.70 -0.49 -2.44
CA VAL A 43 11.36 -0.08 -3.82
C VAL A 43 9.97 0.55 -3.86
N LEU A 44 8.96 -0.08 -3.25
CA LEU A 44 7.60 0.44 -3.21
C LEU A 44 7.52 1.82 -2.53
N LYS A 45 8.26 2.01 -1.43
CA LYS A 45 8.37 3.31 -0.75
C LYS A 45 8.98 4.39 -1.65
N LYS A 46 10.09 4.10 -2.30
CA LYS A 46 10.74 5.03 -3.23
C LYS A 46 9.84 5.40 -4.40
N ILE A 47 9.05 4.45 -4.90
CA ILE A 47 8.07 4.72 -5.95
C ILE A 47 6.98 5.66 -5.42
N ALA A 48 6.42 5.42 -4.24
CA ALA A 48 5.42 6.32 -3.64
C ALA A 48 5.98 7.74 -3.40
N GLU A 49 7.18 7.86 -2.84
CA GLU A 49 7.88 9.13 -2.65
C GLU A 49 8.13 9.85 -3.99
N SER A 50 8.59 9.13 -5.02
CA SER A 50 8.89 9.71 -6.34
C SER A 50 7.63 10.08 -7.14
N THR A 51 6.50 9.42 -6.87
CA THR A 51 5.22 9.69 -7.56
C THR A 51 4.32 10.63 -6.78
N GLY A 52 4.74 11.09 -5.59
CA GLY A 52 4.00 12.06 -4.78
C GLY A 52 2.74 11.47 -4.13
N SER A 53 2.68 10.15 -3.93
CA SER A 53 1.55 9.43 -3.33
C SER A 53 0.20 9.74 -3.99
N HIS A 54 -0.03 9.14 -5.16
CA HIS A 54 -1.32 8.60 -5.58
C HIS A 54 -1.05 7.64 -6.75
N LEU A 55 -0.67 6.39 -6.44
CA LEU A 55 -1.01 5.32 -7.36
C LEU A 55 -2.53 5.16 -7.27
N THR A 56 -3.25 6.05 -7.97
CA THR A 56 -4.64 5.78 -8.30
C THR A 56 -4.61 4.48 -9.09
N LEU A 57 -5.00 3.38 -8.45
CA LEU A 57 -5.52 2.25 -9.17
C LEU A 57 -6.73 2.82 -9.91
N HIS A 58 -6.53 3.25 -11.16
CA HIS A 58 -7.59 3.62 -12.09
C HIS A 58 -8.38 2.34 -12.38
N ASN A 59 -9.16 1.93 -11.38
CA ASN A 59 -10.26 1.02 -11.57
C ASN A 59 -11.40 1.89 -12.09
N LYS A 60 -11.85 1.64 -13.31
CA LYS A 60 -12.81 2.49 -14.05
C LYS A 60 -14.13 2.73 -13.31
N ASP A 61 -14.39 1.98 -12.24
CA ASP A 61 -15.62 2.01 -11.47
C ASP A 61 -15.55 2.79 -10.13
N TYR A 62 -14.35 3.11 -9.60
CA TYR A 62 -14.24 3.79 -8.31
C TYR A 62 -13.06 4.78 -8.25
N HIS A 63 -13.34 6.06 -8.54
CA HIS A 63 -12.43 7.16 -8.25
C HIS A 63 -12.55 7.56 -6.78
N PHE A 64 -11.62 7.09 -5.93
CA PHE A 64 -11.39 7.69 -4.62
C PHE A 64 -10.16 8.59 -4.72
N ALA A 65 -10.40 9.88 -4.94
CA ALA A 65 -9.40 10.93 -4.78
C ALA A 65 -9.57 11.52 -3.38
N VAL A 66 -8.72 11.13 -2.43
CA VAL A 66 -8.64 11.82 -1.15
C VAL A 66 -7.65 12.96 -1.32
N CYS A 67 -8.15 14.14 -1.68
CA CYS A 67 -7.37 15.37 -1.64
C CYS A 67 -7.20 15.79 -0.17
N GLY A 68 -5.97 15.74 0.34
CA GLY A 68 -5.61 16.38 1.60
C GLY A 68 -5.40 17.89 1.40
N LEU A 69 -5.91 18.69 2.34
CA LEU A 69 -5.74 20.14 2.47
C LEU A 69 -4.28 20.54 2.72
#